data_AF-A0A534L8N1-F1
#
_entry.id   AF-A0A534L8N1-F1
#
_cell.length_a   1.000
_cell.length_b   1.000
_cell.length_c   1.000
_cell.angle_alpha   90.00
_cell.angle_beta   90.00
_cell.angle_gamma   90.00
#
_symmetry.space_group_name_H-M   'P 1'
#
loop_
_entity.id
_entity.type
_entity.pdbx_description
1 polymer ?
#
loop_
_entity_poly.entity_id
_entity_poly.type
_entity_poly.pdbx_seq_one_letter_code
_entity_poly.pdbx_strand_id
1 'polypeptide(L)'
;MDEPPMPGSRVRATTKHGTLTVDEIAAMQPGMARLMDEFSRRYWVLYYAAKAGNWEFAAYMERESEKILQTASVARPKYRDDIASFVRERLGPIARAIDAKDWRSFDAAYHRGIDDSNVYHDKYNKRFIRFRLPDHPPEWFDLTAR
;
A
#
# COMPACT_ATOMS: atom_id res chain seq x y z
N MET A 1 -9.30 -21.91 29.14
CA MET A 1 -9.69 -20.50 29.34
C MET A 1 -8.43 -19.73 29.03
N ASP A 2 -8.37 -19.05 27.89
CA ASP A 2 -7.14 -18.36 27.50
C ASP A 2 -6.88 -17.20 28.46
N GLU A 3 -5.64 -17.06 28.89
CA GLU A 3 -5.19 -15.97 29.75
C GLU A 3 -5.43 -14.63 29.05
N PRO A 4 -5.95 -13.60 29.75
CA PRO A 4 -6.16 -12.29 29.13
C PRO A 4 -4.83 -11.71 28.61
N PRO A 5 -4.84 -11.02 27.45
CA PRO A 5 -3.61 -10.47 26.88
C PRO A 5 -2.97 -9.47 27.85
N MET A 6 -1.65 -9.59 28.04
CA MET A 6 -0.89 -8.63 28.85
C MET A 6 -0.93 -7.24 28.20
N PRO A 7 -1.26 -6.16 28.96
CA PRO A 7 -1.20 -4.80 28.45
C PRO A 7 0.18 -4.44 27.90
N GLY A 8 0.25 -3.80 26.73
CA GLY A 8 1.52 -3.44 26.08
C GLY A 8 2.38 -2.50 26.94
N SER A 9 1.76 -1.64 27.75
CA SER A 9 2.42 -0.80 28.77
C SER A 9 3.20 -1.56 29.84
N ARG A 10 2.94 -2.87 30.02
CA ARG A 10 3.64 -3.73 30.99
C ARG A 10 4.75 -4.56 30.37
N VAL A 11 4.77 -4.71 29.04
CA VAL A 11 5.81 -5.46 28.31
C VAL A 11 6.91 -4.50 27.90
N ARG A 12 8.15 -4.75 28.33
CA ARG A 12 9.30 -3.88 28.11
C ARG A 12 10.43 -4.59 27.38
N ALA A 13 11.09 -3.88 26.47
CA ALA A 13 12.32 -4.32 25.83
C ALA A 13 13.42 -3.28 26.04
N THR A 14 14.64 -3.76 26.30
CA THR A 14 15.83 -2.89 26.44
C THR A 14 16.50 -2.75 25.08
N THR A 15 16.76 -1.51 24.68
CA THR A 15 17.58 -1.16 23.52
C THR A 15 18.88 -0.49 23.99
N LYS A 16 19.83 -0.26 23.08
CA LYS A 16 21.05 0.53 23.39
C LYS A 16 20.76 1.99 23.78
N HIS A 17 19.54 2.47 23.56
CA HIS A 17 19.10 3.84 23.85
C HIS A 17 18.18 3.94 25.08
N GLY A 18 17.93 2.83 25.78
CA GLY A 18 17.04 2.76 26.92
C GLY A 18 15.92 1.73 26.76
N THR A 19 15.01 1.69 27.73
CA THR A 19 13.88 0.76 27.78
C THR A 19 12.64 1.37 27.15
N LEU A 20 11.96 0.62 26.29
CA LEU A 20 10.66 0.97 25.70
C LEU A 20 9.62 -0.09 26.04
N THR A 21 8.38 0.33 26.22
CA THR A 21 7.20 -0.52 26.28
C THR A 21 6.71 -0.89 24.88
N VAL A 22 5.89 -1.95 24.78
CA VAL A 22 5.24 -2.30 23.50
C VAL A 22 4.30 -1.17 23.02
N ASP A 23 3.62 -0.48 23.95
CA ASP A 23 2.75 0.65 23.59
C ASP A 23 3.54 1.83 23.02
N GLU A 24 4.71 2.14 23.57
CA GLU A 24 5.61 3.18 23.02
C GLU A 24 6.11 2.79 21.63
N ILE A 25 6.52 1.53 21.43
CA ILE A 25 6.93 1.01 20.12
C ILE A 25 5.78 1.08 19.10
N ALA A 26 4.56 0.73 19.52
CA ALA A 26 3.37 0.80 18.67
C ALA A 26 3.02 2.25 18.31
N ALA A 27 3.16 3.19 19.25
CA ALA A 27 2.92 4.62 19.03
C ALA A 27 3.91 5.25 18.04
N MET A 28 5.12 4.70 17.93
CA MET A 28 6.13 5.13 16.96
C MET A 28 5.84 4.66 15.52
N GLN A 29 4.96 3.66 15.34
CA GLN A 29 4.65 3.14 14.01
C GLN A 29 3.95 4.21 13.15
N PRO A 30 4.23 4.24 11.83
CA PRO A 30 3.54 5.13 10.91
C PRO A 30 2.02 5.08 11.06
N GLY A 31 1.41 6.26 11.11
CA GLY A 31 -0.03 6.38 10.96
C GLY A 31 -0.49 6.04 9.54
N MET A 32 -1.81 5.79 9.39
CA MET A 32 -2.42 5.47 8.10
C MET A 32 -2.10 6.51 7.02
N ALA A 33 -2.01 7.80 7.36
CA ALA A 33 -1.69 8.85 6.40
C ALA A 33 -0.30 8.66 5.75
N ARG A 34 0.73 8.30 6.53
CA ARG A 34 2.07 8.04 6.02
C ARG A 34 2.11 6.79 5.16
N LEU A 35 1.40 5.73 5.57
CA LEU A 35 1.28 4.51 4.77
C LEU A 35 0.57 4.77 3.44
N MET A 36 -0.50 5.57 3.43
CA MET A 36 -1.23 5.92 2.20
C MET A 36 -0.44 6.84 1.28
N ASP A 37 0.32 7.81 1.81
CA ASP A 37 1.26 8.61 1.01
C ASP A 37 2.30 7.72 0.33
N GLU A 38 2.88 6.80 1.09
CA GLU A 38 3.86 5.85 0.59
C GLU A 38 3.30 4.86 -0.45
N PHE A 39 2.09 4.34 -0.21
CA PHE A 39 1.34 3.51 -1.17
C PHE A 39 1.04 4.30 -2.44
N SER A 40 0.55 5.54 -2.32
CA SER A 40 0.21 6.38 -3.47
C SER A 40 1.41 6.57 -4.40
N ARG A 41 2.60 6.82 -3.84
CA ARG A 41 3.84 6.98 -4.60
C ARG A 41 4.19 5.73 -5.40
N ARG A 42 4.17 4.56 -4.77
CA ARG A 42 4.44 3.29 -5.46
C ARG A 42 3.40 2.97 -6.51
N TYR A 43 2.13 3.22 -6.20
CA TYR A 43 1.02 2.93 -7.09
C TYR A 43 1.11 3.73 -8.40
N TRP A 44 1.42 5.04 -8.36
CA TRP A 44 1.56 5.81 -9.59
C TRP A 44 2.86 5.53 -10.36
N VAL A 45 3.97 5.25 -9.66
CA VAL A 45 5.22 4.85 -10.33
C VAL A 45 5.07 3.51 -11.05
N LEU A 46 4.34 2.56 -10.45
CA LEU A 46 3.98 1.28 -11.05
C LEU A 46 3.31 1.46 -12.42
N TYR A 47 2.38 2.42 -12.56
CA TYR A 47 1.72 2.69 -13.83
C TYR A 47 2.72 3.06 -14.92
N TYR A 48 3.64 3.97 -14.62
CA TYR A 48 4.63 4.41 -15.61
C TYR A 48 5.69 3.36 -15.91
N ALA A 49 6.07 2.54 -14.93
CA ALA A 49 6.97 1.41 -15.17
C ALA A 49 6.34 0.41 -16.15
N ALA A 50 5.07 0.04 -15.95
CA ALA A 50 4.34 -0.83 -16.88
C ALA A 50 4.17 -0.18 -18.26
N LYS A 51 3.85 1.13 -18.31
CA LYS A 51 3.72 1.89 -19.56
C LYS A 51 5.00 1.94 -20.37
N ALA A 52 6.15 2.00 -19.70
CA ALA A 52 7.47 1.95 -20.32
C ALA A 52 7.90 0.52 -20.73
N GLY A 53 7.08 -0.50 -20.43
CA GLY A 53 7.42 -1.91 -20.65
C GLY A 53 8.44 -2.46 -19.64
N ASN A 54 8.77 -1.72 -18.59
CA ASN A 54 9.62 -2.19 -17.50
C ASN A 54 8.80 -2.98 -16.49
N TRP A 55 8.40 -4.18 -16.91
CA TRP A 55 7.52 -5.07 -16.15
C TRP A 55 8.14 -5.56 -14.84
N GLU A 56 9.46 -5.71 -14.79
CA GLU A 56 10.15 -6.10 -13.55
C GLU A 56 10.03 -5.01 -12.49
N PHE A 57 10.22 -3.75 -12.89
CA PHE A 57 10.07 -2.62 -11.98
C PHE A 57 8.60 -2.39 -11.60
N ALA A 58 7.67 -2.59 -12.54
CA ALA A 58 6.24 -2.61 -12.23
C ALA A 58 5.92 -3.69 -11.18
N ALA A 59 6.39 -4.93 -11.36
CA ALA A 59 6.18 -6.03 -10.41
C ALA A 59 6.81 -5.75 -9.04
N TYR A 60 7.94 -5.05 -8.99
CA TYR A 60 8.54 -4.61 -7.74
C TYR A 60 7.65 -3.60 -7.01
N MET A 61 7.22 -2.55 -7.71
CA MET A 61 6.35 -1.51 -7.14
C MET A 61 4.98 -2.05 -6.71
N GLU A 62 4.44 -3.03 -7.44
CA GLU A 62 3.20 -3.74 -7.10
C GLU A 62 3.33 -4.45 -5.75
N ARG A 63 4.34 -5.32 -5.62
CA ARG A 63 4.60 -6.10 -4.40
C ARG A 63 4.87 -5.22 -3.19
N GLU A 64 5.61 -4.14 -3.37
CA GLU A 64 5.86 -3.18 -2.30
C GLU A 64 4.58 -2.40 -1.91
N SER A 65 3.68 -2.15 -2.86
CA SER A 65 2.37 -1.57 -2.57
C SER A 65 1.51 -2.51 -1.73
N GLU A 66 1.49 -3.81 -2.05
CA GLU A 66 0.76 -4.83 -1.27
C GLU A 66 1.31 -4.93 0.17
N LYS A 67 2.63 -4.93 0.36
CA LYS A 67 3.26 -4.96 1.71
C LYS A 67 2.85 -3.78 2.59
N ILE A 68 2.70 -2.59 2.01
CA ILE A 68 2.22 -1.41 2.76
C ILE A 68 0.77 -1.61 3.20
N LEU A 69 -0.08 -2.13 2.31
CA LEU A 69 -1.47 -2.43 2.65
C LEU A 69 -1.57 -3.54 3.70
N GLN A 70 -0.72 -4.56 3.64
CA GLN A 70 -0.61 -5.60 4.67
C GLN A 70 -0.24 -5.00 6.03
N THR A 71 0.76 -4.11 6.06
CA THR A 71 1.14 -3.38 7.27
C THR A 71 -0.02 -2.57 7.84
N ALA A 72 -0.76 -1.84 6.99
CA ALA A 72 -1.94 -1.08 7.39
C ALA A 72 -3.05 -2.00 7.94
N SER A 73 -3.28 -3.15 7.32
CA SER A 73 -4.29 -4.14 7.72
C SER A 73 -4.02 -4.75 9.11
N VAL A 74 -2.74 -4.97 9.45
CA VAL A 74 -2.33 -5.42 10.79
C VAL A 74 -2.45 -4.29 11.81
N ALA A 75 -1.86 -3.14 11.50
CA ALA A 75 -1.75 -2.03 12.45
C ALA A 75 -3.06 -1.28 12.68
N ARG A 76 -4.04 -1.40 11.78
CA ARG A 76 -5.34 -0.72 11.85
C ARG A 76 -6.47 -1.68 11.46
N PRO A 77 -6.90 -2.58 12.37
CA PRO A 77 -7.91 -3.60 12.08
C PRO A 77 -9.22 -3.08 11.52
N LYS A 78 -9.57 -1.82 11.81
CA LYS A 78 -10.73 -1.11 11.21
C LYS A 78 -10.77 -1.20 9.68
N TYR A 79 -9.62 -1.21 9.00
CA TYR A 79 -9.53 -1.21 7.54
C TYR A 79 -9.26 -2.60 6.95
N ARG A 80 -9.10 -3.64 7.79
CA ARG A 80 -8.58 -4.95 7.39
C ARG A 80 -9.34 -5.58 6.24
N ASP A 81 -10.66 -5.66 6.36
CA ASP A 81 -11.50 -6.40 5.40
C ASP A 81 -11.61 -5.65 4.06
N ASP A 82 -11.68 -4.31 4.11
CA ASP A 82 -11.69 -3.46 2.92
C ASP A 82 -10.33 -3.50 2.21
N ILE A 83 -9.23 -3.49 2.95
CA ILE A 83 -7.89 -3.67 2.38
C ILE A 83 -7.77 -5.05 1.73
N ALA A 84 -8.22 -6.11 2.41
CA ALA A 84 -8.18 -7.47 1.86
C ALA A 84 -9.01 -7.57 0.57
N SER A 85 -10.13 -6.86 0.50
CA SER A 85 -10.97 -6.77 -0.70
C SER A 85 -10.26 -5.99 -1.82
N PHE A 86 -9.69 -4.83 -1.53
CA PHE A 86 -8.92 -4.05 -2.50
C PHE A 86 -7.73 -4.83 -3.06
N VAL A 87 -6.96 -5.52 -2.20
CA VAL A 87 -5.82 -6.36 -2.63
C VAL A 87 -6.31 -7.45 -3.59
N ARG A 88 -7.33 -8.23 -3.22
CA ARG A 88 -7.86 -9.29 -4.07
C ARG A 88 -8.44 -8.79 -5.40
N GLU A 89 -9.24 -7.73 -5.34
CA GLU A 89 -10.12 -7.31 -6.44
C GLU A 89 -9.49 -6.26 -7.35
N ARG A 90 -8.41 -5.60 -6.90
CA ARG A 90 -7.70 -4.54 -7.65
C ARG A 90 -6.22 -4.84 -7.83
N LEU A 91 -5.46 -5.08 -6.76
CA LEU A 91 -4.04 -5.43 -6.91
C LEU A 91 -3.86 -6.80 -7.59
N GLY A 92 -4.70 -7.79 -7.28
CA GLY A 92 -4.65 -9.12 -7.93
C GLY A 92 -4.75 -9.07 -9.47
N PRO A 93 -5.75 -8.38 -10.06
CA PRO A 93 -5.78 -8.15 -11.51
C PRO A 93 -4.57 -7.38 -12.07
N ILE A 94 -4.05 -6.38 -11.33
CA ILE A 94 -2.85 -5.63 -11.74
C ILE A 94 -1.64 -6.57 -11.79
N ALA A 95 -1.40 -7.34 -10.74
CA ALA A 95 -0.32 -8.33 -10.66
C ALA A 95 -0.39 -9.34 -11.82
N ARG A 96 -1.58 -9.90 -12.10
CA ARG A 96 -1.77 -10.81 -13.25
C ARG A 96 -1.46 -10.16 -14.59
N ALA A 97 -1.82 -8.89 -14.78
CA ALA A 97 -1.52 -8.16 -16.01
C ALA A 97 -0.03 -7.85 -16.15
N ILE A 98 0.66 -7.56 -15.05
CA ILE A 98 2.12 -7.39 -15.01
C ILE A 98 2.81 -8.71 -15.38
N ASP A 99 2.42 -9.83 -14.76
CA ASP A 99 2.99 -11.15 -15.04
C ASP A 99 2.80 -11.55 -16.51
N ALA A 100 1.63 -11.24 -17.07
CA ALA A 100 1.32 -11.46 -18.48
C ALA A 100 1.96 -10.43 -19.44
N LYS A 101 2.59 -9.36 -18.91
CA LYS A 101 3.09 -8.21 -19.68
C LYS A 101 2.03 -7.60 -20.60
N ASP A 102 0.77 -7.61 -20.16
CA ASP A 102 -0.39 -7.15 -20.93
C ASP A 102 -0.74 -5.71 -20.54
N TRP A 103 -0.25 -4.77 -21.35
CA TRP A 103 -0.51 -3.34 -21.17
C TRP A 103 -2.00 -3.00 -21.14
N ARG A 104 -2.81 -3.58 -22.03
CA ARG A 104 -4.23 -3.23 -22.13
C ARG A 104 -5.00 -3.69 -20.89
N SER A 105 -4.72 -4.90 -20.44
CA SER A 105 -5.33 -5.43 -19.20
C SER A 105 -4.84 -4.67 -17.97
N PHE A 106 -3.56 -4.30 -17.94
CA PHE A 106 -2.96 -3.52 -16.87
C PHE A 106 -3.62 -2.15 -16.75
N ASP A 107 -3.68 -1.38 -17.85
CA ASP A 107 -4.23 -0.03 -17.90
C ASP A 107 -5.68 0.00 -17.39
N ALA A 108 -6.51 -0.93 -17.89
CA ALA A 108 -7.89 -1.07 -17.45
C ALA A 108 -8.01 -1.48 -15.97
N ALA A 109 -7.14 -2.37 -15.47
CA ALA A 109 -7.15 -2.77 -14.06
C ALA A 109 -6.69 -1.65 -13.13
N TYR A 110 -5.66 -0.90 -13.54
CA TYR A 110 -5.09 0.21 -12.79
C TYR A 110 -6.12 1.33 -12.56
N HIS A 111 -6.81 1.75 -13.62
CA HIS A 111 -7.85 2.78 -13.54
C HIS A 111 -9.03 2.35 -12.65
N ARG A 112 -9.48 1.09 -12.72
CA ARG A 112 -10.47 0.56 -11.77
C ARG A 112 -9.98 0.60 -10.32
N GLY A 113 -8.70 0.39 -10.08
CA GLY A 113 -8.12 0.54 -8.74
C GLY A 113 -8.15 1.98 -8.22
N ILE A 114 -8.01 2.99 -9.10
CA ILE A 114 -8.19 4.41 -8.71
C ILE A 114 -9.64 4.66 -8.30
N ASP A 115 -10.60 4.20 -9.10
CA ASP A 115 -12.03 4.40 -8.85
C ASP A 115 -12.44 3.82 -7.50
N ASP A 116 -12.06 2.56 -7.22
CA ASP A 116 -12.38 1.90 -5.96
C ASP A 116 -11.64 2.50 -4.76
N SER A 117 -10.39 2.94 -4.93
CA SER A 117 -9.66 3.67 -3.89
C SER A 117 -10.43 4.94 -3.48
N ASN A 118 -10.99 5.65 -4.45
CA ASN A 118 -11.82 6.83 -4.21
C ASN A 118 -13.14 6.48 -3.51
N VAL A 119 -13.76 5.32 -3.76
CA VAL A 119 -14.92 4.83 -2.99
C VAL A 119 -14.57 4.58 -1.53
N TYR A 120 -13.40 3.98 -1.26
CA TYR A 120 -12.94 3.79 0.13
C TYR A 120 -12.63 5.11 0.83
N HIS A 121 -12.04 6.08 0.13
CA HIS A 121 -11.88 7.43 0.68
C HIS A 121 -13.22 8.05 1.07
N ASP A 122 -14.28 7.85 0.29
CA ASP A 122 -15.63 8.30 0.66
C ASP A 122 -16.17 7.56 1.90
N LYS A 123 -16.11 6.22 1.90
CA LYS A 123 -16.54 5.36 3.03
C LYS A 123 -15.93 5.78 4.35
N TYR A 124 -14.68 6.23 4.33
CA TYR A 124 -13.93 6.63 5.54
C TYR A 124 -13.95 8.12 5.85
N ASN A 125 -14.90 8.88 5.27
CA ASN A 125 -15.05 10.34 5.46
C ASN A 125 -13.79 11.13 5.06
N LYS A 126 -13.11 10.67 4.00
CA LYS A 126 -11.92 11.29 3.41
C LYS A 126 -12.16 11.72 1.96
N ARG A 127 -13.40 12.09 1.61
CA ARG A 127 -13.80 12.54 0.25
C ARG A 127 -12.97 13.68 -0.37
N PHE A 128 -12.24 14.43 0.45
CA PHE A 128 -11.28 15.44 0.01
C PHE A 128 -9.98 14.85 -0.56
N ILE A 129 -9.75 13.55 -0.39
CA ILE A 129 -8.67 12.78 -1.00
C ILE A 129 -9.22 12.13 -2.26
N ARG A 130 -8.75 12.61 -3.41
CA ARG A 130 -9.00 11.99 -4.72
C ARG A 130 -7.66 11.73 -5.37
N PHE A 131 -7.35 10.45 -5.57
CA PHE A 131 -6.12 10.10 -6.24
C PHE A 131 -6.17 10.53 -7.71
N ARG A 132 -5.11 11.17 -8.18
CA ARG A 132 -4.91 11.51 -9.59
C ARG A 132 -3.57 10.95 -10.00
N LEU A 133 -3.57 10.19 -11.09
CA LEU A 133 -2.35 9.83 -11.78
C LEU A 133 -1.74 11.13 -12.35
N PRO A 134 -0.46 11.46 -12.06
CA PRO A 134 0.26 12.54 -12.74
C PRO A 134 0.19 12.37 -14.26
N ASP A 135 0.41 13.43 -15.04
CA ASP A 135 0.38 13.35 -16.51
C ASP A 135 1.75 13.02 -17.13
N HIS A 136 2.82 13.01 -16.33
CA HIS A 136 4.18 12.68 -16.71
C HIS A 136 4.81 11.61 -15.78
N PRO A 137 5.79 10.83 -16.28
CA PRO A 137 6.49 9.84 -15.47
C PRO A 137 7.31 10.46 -14.34
N PRO A 138 7.68 9.68 -13.30
CA PRO A 138 8.61 10.12 -12.26
C PRO A 138 9.97 10.52 -12.83
N GLU A 139 10.48 11.65 -12.38
CA GLU A 139 11.79 12.17 -12.81
C GLU A 139 12.98 11.50 -12.10
N TRP A 140 12.75 10.89 -10.94
CA TRP A 140 13.80 10.29 -10.11
C TRP A 140 14.01 8.78 -10.33
N PHE A 141 13.30 8.17 -11.29
CA PHE A 141 13.50 6.77 -11.68
C PHE A 141 13.79 6.66 -13.18
N ASP A 142 14.84 5.94 -13.53
CA ASP A 142 15.02 5.44 -14.90
C ASP A 142 14.05 4.28 -15.13
N LEU A 143 13.05 4.52 -15.98
CA LEU A 143 12.00 3.53 -16.29
C LEU A 143 12.34 2.65 -17.48
N THR A 144 13.54 2.78 -18.06
CA THR A 144 13.94 1.96 -19.20
C THR A 144 13.96 0.48 -18.83
N ALA A 145 13.31 -0.36 -19.63
CA ALA A 145 13.40 -1.81 -19.47
C ALA A 145 14.84 -2.27 -19.72
N ARG A 146 15.36 -3.13 -18.85
CA ARG A 146 16.72 -3.69 -18.95
C ARG A 146 16.70 -5.10 -19.52
#